data_AF-A0A7X5N4Y8-F1
#
_entry.id   AF-A0A7X5N4Y8-F1
#
_cell.length_a   1.000
_cell.length_b   1.000
_cell.length_c   1.000
_cell.angle_alpha   90.00
_cell.angle_beta   90.00
_cell.angle_gamma   90.00
#
_symmetry.space_group_name_H-M   'P 1'
#
loop_
_entity.id
_entity.type
_entity.pdbx_description
1 polymer ?
#
loop_
_entity_poly.entity_id
_entity_poly.type
_entity_poly.pdbx_seq_one_letter_code
_entity_poly.pdbx_strand_id
1 'polypeptide(L)'
;ARDALLLRVVGSPDPYGKQIDGMGGATSSTSKSVIVSASTRAGHDVDYLFGQVSIDSAFVDWSGNCGNLSAAVGPFAIANG
;
A
#
# COMPACT_ATOMS: atom_id res chain seq x y z
N ALA A 1 -5.85 -9.25 -10.17
CA ALA A 1 -4.99 -8.34 -10.97
C ALA A 1 -4.27 -7.33 -10.08
N ARG A 2 -5.00 -6.41 -9.41
CA ARG A 2 -4.43 -5.43 -8.45
C ARG A 2 -3.52 -6.07 -7.40
N ASP A 3 -4.03 -7.06 -6.68
CA ASP A 3 -3.30 -7.65 -5.56
C ASP A 3 -2.02 -8.36 -6.03
N ALA A 4 -2.08 -9.05 -7.17
CA ALA A 4 -0.90 -9.68 -7.80
C ALA A 4 0.17 -8.65 -8.20
N LEU A 5 -0.23 -7.49 -8.73
CA LEU A 5 0.69 -6.40 -9.04
C LEU A 5 1.38 -5.89 -7.76
N LEU A 6 0.61 -5.61 -6.71
CA LEU A 6 1.15 -5.08 -5.46
C LEU A 6 2.04 -6.07 -4.72
N LEU A 7 1.64 -7.35 -4.71
CA LEU A 7 2.48 -8.45 -4.23
C LEU A 7 3.82 -8.45 -4.96
N ARG A 8 3.83 -8.38 -6.30
CA ARG A 8 5.08 -8.35 -7.05
C ARG A 8 5.90 -7.08 -6.77
N VAL A 9 5.29 -5.90 -6.73
CA VAL A 9 5.99 -4.62 -6.46
C VAL A 9 6.66 -4.63 -5.09
N VAL A 10 5.97 -5.12 -4.07
CA VAL A 10 6.50 -5.16 -2.71
C VAL A 10 7.50 -6.32 -2.51
N GLY A 11 7.42 -7.36 -3.33
CA GLY A 11 8.33 -8.52 -3.28
C GLY A 11 7.78 -9.66 -2.45
N SER A 12 6.47 -9.90 -2.51
CA SER A 12 5.77 -10.94 -1.76
C SER A 12 5.02 -11.92 -2.68
N PRO A 13 4.75 -13.15 -2.25
CA PRO A 13 5.26 -13.78 -1.02
C PRO A 13 6.76 -14.08 -1.12
N ASP A 14 7.50 -13.82 -0.05
CA ASP A 14 8.92 -14.11 0.03
C ASP A 14 9.21 -15.19 1.10
N PRO A 15 9.58 -16.42 0.69
CA PRO A 15 9.93 -17.49 1.63
C PRO A 15 11.20 -17.19 2.44
N TYR A 16 12.03 -16.24 2.00
CA TYR A 16 13.21 -15.81 2.74
C TYR A 16 12.88 -14.76 3.82
N GLY A 17 11.69 -14.16 3.76
CA GLY A 17 11.26 -13.11 4.68
C GLY A 17 12.17 -11.87 4.65
N LYS A 18 12.66 -11.49 3.46
CA LYS A 18 13.59 -10.36 3.23
C LYS A 18 13.07 -9.30 2.27
N GLN A 19 12.15 -9.65 1.36
CA GLN A 19 11.62 -8.80 0.30
C GLN A 19 12.71 -8.17 -0.57
N ILE A 20 13.85 -8.85 -0.74
CA ILE A 20 15.05 -8.32 -1.41
C ILE A 20 14.83 -8.07 -2.92
N ASP A 21 13.84 -8.74 -3.52
CA ASP A 21 13.42 -8.59 -4.91
C ASP A 21 12.14 -7.71 -5.02
N GLY A 22 12.01 -6.71 -4.15
CA GLY A 22 10.89 -5.78 -4.15
C GLY A 22 11.16 -4.53 -3.33
N MET A 23 10.13 -3.69 -3.20
CA MET A 23 10.20 -2.44 -2.45
C MET A 23 9.98 -2.61 -0.94
N GLY A 24 9.54 -3.79 -0.49
CA GLY A 24 9.30 -4.08 0.91
C GLY A 24 10.58 -4.18 1.73
N GLY A 25 10.51 -3.83 3.01
CA GLY A 25 11.64 -3.90 3.96
C GLY A 25 11.55 -5.06 4.95
N ALA A 26 10.75 -6.09 4.65
CA ALA A 26 10.53 -7.27 5.49
C ALA A 26 10.06 -6.98 6.92
N THR A 27 9.35 -5.87 7.12
CA THR A 27 8.62 -5.56 8.35
C THR A 27 7.21 -5.09 8.02
N SER A 28 6.25 -5.27 8.94
CA SER A 28 4.88 -4.80 8.72
C SER A 28 4.79 -3.29 8.47
N SER A 29 5.71 -2.52 9.05
CA SER A 29 5.81 -1.07 8.86
C SER A 29 6.31 -0.67 7.46
N THR A 30 7.01 -1.55 6.74
CA THR A 30 7.61 -1.29 5.42
C THR A 30 7.05 -2.16 4.29
N SER A 31 6.11 -3.07 4.58
CA SER A 31 5.39 -3.90 3.59
C SER A 31 3.97 -3.35 3.36
N LYS A 32 3.89 -2.17 2.74
CA LYS A 32 2.66 -1.38 2.62
C LYS A 32 2.46 -0.87 1.20
N SER A 33 1.21 -0.71 0.80
CA SER A 33 0.84 -0.08 -0.47
C SER A 33 -0.32 0.90 -0.24
N VAL A 34 -0.36 1.95 -1.07
CA VAL A 34 -1.39 2.99 -1.02
C VAL A 34 -1.87 3.28 -2.43
N ILE A 35 -3.19 3.35 -2.59
CA ILE A 35 -3.83 3.82 -3.81
C ILE A 35 -4.59 5.10 -3.46
N VAL A 36 -4.38 6.13 -4.27
CA VAL A 36 -5.06 7.44 -4.16
C VAL A 36 -5.77 7.72 -5.47
N SER A 37 -7.00 8.22 -5.39
CA SER A 37 -7.79 8.67 -6.53
C SER A 37 -8.62 9.89 -6.17
N ALA A 38 -9.06 10.69 -7.15
CA ALA A 38 -10.03 11.74 -6.92
C ALA A 38 -11.29 11.16 -6.24
N SER A 39 -11.80 11.83 -5.21
CA SER A 39 -12.99 11.36 -4.49
C SER A 39 -14.26 11.67 -5.28
N THR A 40 -15.25 10.77 -5.20
CA THR A 40 -16.62 11.06 -5.64
C THR A 40 -17.52 11.50 -4.48
N ARG A 41 -16.98 11.64 -3.26
CA ARG A 41 -17.74 12.01 -2.05
C ARG A 41 -17.75 13.53 -1.89
N ALA A 42 -18.92 14.09 -1.58
CA ALA A 42 -19.05 15.53 -1.34
C ALA A 42 -18.12 15.97 -0.18
N GLY A 43 -17.39 17.07 -0.42
CA GLY A 43 -16.49 17.67 0.58
C GLY A 43 -15.19 16.91 0.83
N HIS A 44 -14.81 15.96 -0.04
CA HIS A 44 -13.53 15.24 0.04
C HIS A 44 -12.74 15.43 -1.26
N ASP A 45 -11.44 15.62 -1.14
CA ASP A 45 -10.56 15.80 -2.30
C ASP A 45 -10.15 14.46 -2.93
N VAL A 46 -9.74 13.49 -2.10
CA VAL A 46 -9.24 12.19 -2.55
C VAL A 46 -9.81 11.02 -1.75
N ASP A 47 -10.01 9.90 -2.43
CA ASP A 47 -10.21 8.61 -1.81
C ASP A 47 -8.86 7.92 -1.61
N TYR A 48 -8.69 7.32 -0.44
CA TYR A 48 -7.47 6.65 -0.01
C TYR A 48 -7.77 5.21 0.36
N LEU A 49 -7.03 4.27 -0.25
CA LEU A 49 -7.11 2.85 0.04
C LEU A 49 -5.73 2.34 0.48
N PHE A 50 -5.70 1.75 1.68
CA PHE A 50 -4.51 1.14 2.27
C PHE A 50 -4.51 -0.37 2.06
N GLY A 51 -3.40 -0.90 1.53
CA GLY A 51 -3.15 -2.34 1.42
C GLY A 51 -1.95 -2.76 2.27
N GLN A 52 -2.17 -3.55 3.31
CA GLN A 52 -1.11 -4.21 4.06
C GLN A 52 -0.72 -5.48 3.30
N VAL A 53 0.51 -5.52 2.79
CA VAL A 53 0.99 -6.68 2.02
C VAL A 53 1.65 -7.66 2.97
N SER A 54 1.21 -8.91 2.96
CA SER A 54 1.84 -9.97 3.76
C SER A 54 3.25 -10.25 3.24
N ILE A 55 4.17 -10.62 4.12
CA ILE A 55 5.55 -10.93 3.75
C ILE A 55 5.64 -12.37 3.21
N ASP A 56 5.00 -13.32 3.90
CA ASP A 56 5.18 -14.76 3.69
C ASP A 56 4.04 -15.41 2.88
N SER A 57 2.94 -14.70 2.66
CA SER A 57 1.77 -15.21 1.96
C SER A 57 1.32 -14.29 0.82
N ALA A 58 0.69 -14.88 -0.20
CA ALA A 58 0.19 -14.15 -1.37
C ALA A 58 -1.14 -13.43 -1.04
N PHE A 59 -1.09 -12.51 -0.08
CA PHE A 59 -2.27 -11.83 0.47
C PHE A 59 -2.02 -10.33 0.70
N VAL A 60 -3.04 -9.53 0.39
CA VAL A 60 -3.09 -8.10 0.70
C VAL A 60 -4.35 -7.84 1.53
N ASP A 61 -4.17 -7.31 2.74
CA ASP A 61 -5.27 -6.93 3.61
C ASP A 61 -5.71 -5.48 3.34
N TRP A 62 -7.00 -5.32 3.04
CA TRP A 62 -7.66 -4.06 2.70
C TRP A 62 -8.61 -3.58 3.79
N SER A 63 -8.74 -4.31 4.91
CA SER A 63 -9.70 -4.03 5.98
C SER A 63 -9.26 -2.90 6.91
N GLY A 64 -7.96 -2.60 6.92
CA GLY A 64 -7.36 -1.66 7.85
C GLY A 64 -7.13 -0.26 7.29
N ASN A 65 -6.64 0.60 8.18
CA ASN A 65 -6.08 1.90 7.85
C ASN A 65 -4.64 1.98 8.39
N CYS A 66 -3.80 2.81 7.78
CA CYS A 66 -2.49 3.18 8.32
C CYS A 66 -2.43 4.68 8.58
N GLY A 67 -2.56 5.08 9.86
CA GLY A 67 -2.51 6.49 10.27
C GLY A 67 -1.15 7.17 10.01
N ASN A 68 -0.06 6.41 9.97
CA ASN A 68 1.25 6.97 9.59
C ASN A 68 1.27 7.38 8.11
N LEU A 69 0.67 6.56 7.22
CA LEU A 69 0.67 6.85 5.79
C LEU A 69 -0.39 7.88 5.37
N SER A 70 -1.45 8.09 6.17
CA SER A 70 -2.39 9.18 5.88
C SER A 70 -1.72 10.56 5.87
N ALA A 71 -0.64 10.75 6.64
CA ALA A 71 0.16 11.98 6.58
C ALA A 71 0.90 12.15 5.25
N ALA A 72 1.22 11.06 4.54
CA ALA A 72 1.86 11.09 3.23
C ALA A 72 0.85 11.23 2.06
N VAL A 73 -0.42 10.85 2.28
CA VAL A 73 -1.48 10.92 1.25
C VAL A 73 -1.73 12.36 0.79
N GLY A 74 -1.83 13.31 1.72
CA GLY A 74 -2.06 14.72 1.38
C GLY A 74 -0.98 15.30 0.45
N PRO A 75 0.31 15.23 0.83
CA PRO A 75 1.40 15.65 -0.06
C PRO A 75 1.44 14.90 -1.39
N PHE A 76 1.17 13.59 -1.39
CA PHE A 76 1.12 12.80 -2.63
C PHE A 76 0.02 13.30 -3.57
N ALA A 77 -1.19 13.55 -3.06
CA ALA A 77 -2.30 14.05 -3.86
C ALA A 77 -1.96 15.41 -4.48
N ILE A 78 -1.49 16.38 -3.68
CA ILE A 78 -1.13 17.72 -4.18
C ILE A 78 -0.06 17.65 -5.28
N ALA A 79 0.93 16.76 -5.13
CA ALA A 79 2.01 16.61 -6.11
C ALA A 79 1.58 15.89 -7.39
N ASN A 80 0.48 15.11 -7.37
CA ASN A 80 0.04 14.26 -8.48
C ASN A 80 -1.33 14.64 -9.09
N GLY A 81 -2.03 15.64 -8.54
CA GLY A 81 -3.29 16.20 -9.08
C GLY A 81 -4.55 15.58 -8.51
#